data_AF-A0A059T3Z6-F1
#
_entry.id   AF-A0A059T3Z6-F1
#
_cell.length_a   1.000
_cell.length_b   1.000
_cell.length_c   1.000
_cell.angle_alpha   90.00
_cell.angle_beta   90.00
_cell.angle_gamma   90.00
#
_symmetry.space_group_name_H-M   'P 1'
#
loop_
_entity.id
_entity.type
_entity.pdbx_description
1 polymer ?
#
loop_
_entity_poly.entity_id
_entity_poly.type
_entity_poly.pdbx_seq_one_letter_code
_entity_poly.pdbx_strand_id
1 'polypeptide(L)'
;MFHYPIVLSIVISLLKTLTSSNMLISLLALEFLSVGEFFMIVVFSTPESVGINGLVVFLTMLVMEGSLGLTIMVSSTLKVSSLLAETMSSLKF
;
A
#
# COMPACT_ATOMS: atom_id res chain seq x y z
N MET A 1 -7.01 -18.78 -19.08
CA MET A 1 -7.96 -17.73 -19.52
C MET A 1 -8.56 -16.91 -18.37
N PHE A 2 -8.03 -16.99 -17.13
CA PHE A 2 -8.54 -16.29 -15.94
C PHE A 2 -7.62 -15.16 -15.41
N HIS A 3 -6.55 -14.80 -16.13
CA HIS A 3 -5.56 -13.80 -15.64
C HIS A 3 -5.96 -12.36 -15.93
N TYR A 4 -6.84 -12.13 -16.92
CA TYR A 4 -7.25 -10.80 -17.34
C TYR A 4 -7.89 -9.94 -16.22
N PRO A 5 -8.79 -10.47 -15.35
CA PRO A 5 -9.33 -9.66 -14.24
C PRO A 5 -8.26 -9.25 -13.23
N ILE A 6 -7.23 -10.09 -13.00
CA ILE A 6 -6.14 -9.80 -12.07
C ILE A 6 -5.24 -8.70 -12.64
N VAL A 7 -4.88 -8.81 -13.92
CA VAL A 7 -4.08 -7.77 -14.60
C VAL A 7 -4.83 -6.44 -14.62
N LEU A 8 -6.14 -6.46 -14.91
CA LEU A 8 -6.97 -5.26 -14.89
C LEU A 8 -7.03 -4.64 -13.49
N SER A 9 -7.18 -5.45 -12.43
CA SER A 9 -7.21 -4.94 -11.05
C SER A 9 -5.89 -4.31 -10.64
N ILE A 10 -4.75 -4.86 -11.08
CA ILE A 10 -3.42 -4.26 -10.84
C ILE A 10 -3.32 -2.90 -11.53
N VAL A 11 -3.73 -2.79 -12.80
CA VAL A 11 -3.67 -1.53 -13.56
C VAL A 11 -4.56 -0.45 -12.92
N ILE A 12 -5.77 -0.81 -12.50
CA ILE A 12 -6.69 0.13 -11.82
C ILE A 12 -6.10 0.57 -10.47
N SER A 13 -5.52 -0.37 -9.71
CA SER A 13 -4.91 -0.08 -8.41
C SER A 13 -3.71 0.87 -8.58
N LEU A 14 -2.84 0.62 -9.55
CA LEU A 14 -1.72 1.49 -9.88
C LEU A 14 -2.18 2.92 -10.22
N LEU A 15 -3.18 3.03 -11.10
CA LEU A 15 -3.73 4.34 -11.49
C LEU A 15 -4.32 5.06 -10.28
N LYS A 16 -4.97 4.34 -9.37
CA LYS A 16 -5.53 4.92 -8.15
C LYS A 16 -4.45 5.39 -7.19
N THR A 17 -3.36 4.65 -7.03
CA THR A 17 -2.20 5.04 -6.21
C THR A 17 -1.59 6.36 -6.71
N LEU A 18 -1.46 6.52 -8.03
CA LEU A 18 -0.86 7.70 -8.67
C LEU A 18 -1.78 8.95 -8.67
N THR A 19 -3.09 8.75 -8.72
CA THR A 19 -4.06 9.86 -8.88
C THR A 19 -4.72 10.28 -7.57
N SER A 20 -4.62 9.47 -6.51
CA SER A 20 -5.29 9.77 -5.24
C SER A 20 -4.60 10.91 -4.48
N SER A 21 -5.35 11.96 -4.17
CA SER A 21 -4.94 13.01 -3.23
C SER A 21 -5.02 12.58 -1.77
N ASN A 22 -5.82 11.56 -1.46
CA ASN A 22 -5.95 11.01 -0.12
C ASN A 22 -4.91 9.89 0.08
N MET A 23 -3.98 10.12 1.02
CA MET A 23 -2.91 9.18 1.33
C MET A 23 -3.43 7.80 1.78
N LEU A 24 -4.54 7.75 2.52
CA LEU A 24 -5.14 6.48 2.95
C LEU A 24 -5.69 5.68 1.75
N ILE A 25 -6.33 6.35 0.79
CA ILE A 25 -6.81 5.70 -0.43
C ILE A 25 -5.64 5.24 -1.30
N SER A 26 -4.55 6.01 -1.34
CA SER A 26 -3.33 5.62 -2.06
C SER A 26 -2.67 4.39 -1.43
N LEU A 27 -2.57 4.33 -0.10
CA LEU A 27 -2.07 3.17 0.63
C LEU A 27 -2.94 1.92 0.42
N LEU A 28 -4.28 2.05 0.49
CA LEU A 28 -5.18 0.93 0.19
C LEU A 28 -5.02 0.44 -1.25
N ALA A 29 -4.87 1.34 -2.21
CA ALA A 29 -4.63 0.95 -3.60
C ALA A 29 -3.28 0.23 -3.77
N LEU A 30 -2.26 0.62 -3.02
CA LEU A 30 -0.95 -0.03 -3.00
C LEU A 30 -1.03 -1.45 -2.41
N GLU A 31 -1.81 -1.66 -1.35
CA GLU A 31 -2.12 -3.00 -0.80
C GLU A 31 -2.85 -3.89 -1.81
N PHE A 32 -3.85 -3.36 -2.53
CA PHE A 32 -4.52 -4.12 -3.57
C PHE A 32 -3.58 -4.50 -4.73
N LEU A 33 -2.63 -3.63 -5.05
CA LEU A 33 -1.60 -3.90 -6.05
C LEU A 33 -0.64 -5.00 -5.59
N SER A 34 -0.13 -4.93 -4.36
CA SER A 34 0.80 -5.92 -3.80
C SER A 34 0.16 -7.30 -3.65
N VAL A 35 -1.11 -7.37 -3.24
CA VAL A 35 -1.88 -8.61 -3.21
C VAL A 35 -2.12 -9.14 -4.62
N GLY A 36 -2.40 -8.28 -5.60
CA GLY A 36 -2.54 -8.66 -7.00
C GLY A 36 -1.26 -9.30 -7.55
N GLU A 37 -0.10 -8.72 -7.24
CA GLU A 37 1.22 -9.27 -7.59
C GLU A 37 1.47 -10.62 -6.90
N PHE A 38 1.12 -10.75 -5.62
CA PHE A 38 1.21 -12.03 -4.91
C PHE A 38 0.40 -13.12 -5.61
N PHE A 39 -0.85 -12.83 -5.99
CA PHE A 39 -1.68 -13.78 -6.72
C PHE A 39 -1.09 -14.15 -8.09
N MET A 40 -0.50 -13.20 -8.80
CA MET A 40 0.22 -13.49 -10.04
C MET A 40 1.40 -14.43 -9.79
N ILE A 41 2.21 -14.18 -8.76
CA ILE A 41 3.32 -15.08 -8.41
C ILE A 41 2.79 -16.47 -8.10
N VAL A 42 1.76 -16.62 -7.27
CA VAL A 42 1.20 -17.93 -6.90
C VAL A 42 0.65 -18.69 -8.11
N VAL A 43 0.02 -17.99 -9.06
CA VAL A 43 -0.61 -18.62 -10.23
C VAL A 43 0.41 -18.96 -11.33
N PHE A 44 1.46 -18.14 -11.49
CA PHE A 44 2.45 -18.29 -12.57
C PHE A 44 3.74 -18.99 -12.14
N SER A 45 4.04 -19.07 -10.85
CA SER A 45 5.21 -19.81 -10.36
C SER A 45 4.90 -21.30 -10.25
N THR A 46 5.85 -22.14 -10.65
CA THR A 46 5.79 -23.56 -10.31
C THR A 46 6.12 -23.71 -8.82
N PRO A 47 5.45 -24.61 -8.09
CA PRO A 47 5.69 -24.79 -6.65
C PRO A 47 7.15 -25.13 -6.30
N GLU A 48 7.91 -25.68 -7.26
CA GLU A 48 9.35 -25.96 -7.12
C GLU A 48 10.24 -24.71 -7.19
N SER A 49 9.79 -23.63 -7.85
CA SER A 49 10.62 -22.46 -8.16
C SER A 49 10.70 -21.43 -7.02
N VAL A 50 9.56 -21.14 -6.37
CA VAL A 50 9.48 -20.12 -5.30
C VAL A 50 9.44 -20.75 -3.91
N GLY A 51 8.98 -22.00 -3.81
CA GLY A 51 8.80 -22.71 -2.54
C GLY A 51 7.76 -22.04 -1.63
N ILE A 52 7.10 -22.83 -0.77
CA ILE A 52 6.09 -22.30 0.16
C ILE A 52 6.72 -21.27 1.12
N ASN A 53 7.96 -21.50 1.54
CA ASN A 53 8.67 -20.58 2.42
C ASN A 53 8.92 -19.21 1.77
N GLY A 54 9.22 -19.17 0.46
CA GLY A 54 9.41 -17.91 -0.27
C GLY A 54 8.12 -17.09 -0.33
N LEU A 55 6.98 -17.75 -0.55
CA LEU A 55 5.66 -17.11 -0.54
C LEU A 55 5.31 -16.55 0.84
N VAL A 56 5.63 -17.28 1.92
CA VAL A 56 5.41 -16.80 3.30
C VAL A 56 6.26 -15.58 3.60
N VAL A 57 7.55 -15.59 3.23
CA VAL A 57 8.44 -14.43 3.40
C VAL A 57 7.91 -13.23 2.63
N PHE A 58 7.50 -13.42 1.37
CA PHE A 58 6.91 -12.35 0.59
C PHE A 58 5.66 -11.77 1.25
N LEU A 59 4.74 -12.61 1.71
CA LEU A 59 3.54 -12.17 2.44
C LEU A 59 3.89 -11.36 3.69
N THR A 60 4.89 -11.80 4.47
CA THR A 60 5.34 -11.03 5.65
C THR A 60 5.91 -9.66 5.28
N MET A 61 6.64 -9.56 4.17
CA MET A 61 7.17 -8.29 3.68
C MET A 61 6.05 -7.33 3.26
N LEU A 62 4.99 -7.84 2.62
CA LEU A 62 3.82 -7.04 2.26
C LEU A 62 3.11 -6.47 3.50
N VAL A 63 2.88 -7.31 4.52
CA VAL A 63 2.28 -6.85 5.79
C VAL A 63 3.14 -5.79 6.48
N MET A 64 4.46 -5.98 6.46
CA MET A 64 5.40 -5.00 7.04
C MET A 64 5.37 -3.67 6.29
N GLU A 65 5.34 -3.70 4.96
CA GLU A 65 5.23 -2.50 4.12
C GLU A 65 3.95 -1.70 4.42
N GLY A 66 2.80 -2.37 4.49
CA GLY A 66 1.52 -1.78 4.90
C GLY A 66 1.56 -1.12 6.27
N SER A 67 2.12 -1.83 7.26
CA SER A 67 2.24 -1.31 8.63
C SER A 67 3.11 -0.05 8.69
N LEU A 68 4.19 0.00 7.90
CA LEU A 68 5.09 1.13 7.82
C LEU A 68 4.43 2.31 7.08
N GLY A 69 3.71 2.05 5.99
CA GLY A 69 2.92 3.05 5.28
C GLY A 69 1.88 3.73 6.17
N LEU A 70 1.12 2.94 6.95
CA LEU A 70 0.16 3.47 7.92
C LEU A 70 0.83 4.28 9.03
N THR A 71 1.97 3.79 9.56
CA THR A 71 2.74 4.51 10.58
C THR A 71 3.20 5.88 10.08
N ILE A 72 3.71 5.94 8.85
CA ILE A 72 4.13 7.20 8.21
C ILE A 72 2.93 8.13 8.05
N MET A 73 1.78 7.63 7.58
CA MET A 73 0.55 8.42 7.44
C MET A 73 0.06 9.01 8.77
N VAL A 74 0.06 8.21 9.85
CA VAL A 74 -0.33 8.70 11.17
C VAL A 74 0.68 9.74 11.67
N SER A 75 1.97 9.52 11.47
CA SER A 75 3.00 10.48 11.87
C SER A 75 2.91 11.81 11.11
N SER A 76 2.59 11.79 9.82
CA SER A 76 2.49 12.99 8.98
C SER A 76 1.25 13.80 9.32
N THR A 77 0.11 13.13 9.55
CA THR A 77 -1.13 13.80 9.98
C THR A 77 -0.99 14.44 11.35
N LEU A 78 -0.34 13.77 12.32
CA LEU A 78 -0.05 14.36 13.63
C LEU A 78 0.88 15.58 13.51
N LYS A 79 1.93 15.50 12.68
CA LYS A 79 2.86 16.63 12.47
C LYS A 79 2.18 17.84 11.82
N VAL A 80 1.25 17.63 10.88
CA VAL A 80 0.47 18.72 10.27
C VAL A 80 -0.45 19.36 11.31
N SER A 81 -1.10 18.54 12.16
CA SER A 81 -1.97 19.05 13.22
C SER A 81 -1.23 19.88 14.27
N SER A 82 -0.01 19.49 14.64
CA SER A 82 0.82 20.24 15.59
C SER A 82 1.27 21.58 15.02
N LEU A 83 1.67 21.63 13.74
CA LEU A 83 2.04 22.87 13.05
C LEU A 83 0.85 23.85 12.94
N LEU A 84 -0.36 23.32 12.68
CA LEU A 84 -1.59 24.12 12.67
C LEU A 84 -1.93 24.69 14.05
N ALA A 85 -1.72 23.92 15.12
CA ALA A 85 -1.92 24.38 16.48
C ALA A 85 -0.91 25.47 16.87
N GLU A 86 0.37 25.31 16.49
CA GLU A 86 1.42 26.32 16.74
C GLU A 86 1.12 27.65 16.02
N THR A 87 0.74 27.60 14.74
CA THR A 87 0.38 28.81 13.97
C THR A 87 -0.83 29.54 14.55
N MET A 88 -1.89 28.81 14.93
CA MET A 88 -3.07 29.37 15.61
C MET A 88 -2.71 30.00 16.97
N SER A 89 -1.81 29.40 17.73
CA SER A 89 -1.37 29.93 19.03
C SER A 89 -0.49 31.19 18.93
N SER A 90 0.14 31.41 17.76
CA SER A 90 0.99 32.58 17.50
C SER A 90 0.21 33.83 17.07
N LEU A 91 -1.05 33.67 16.64
CA LEU A 91 -1.99 34.77 16.42
C LEU A 91 -2.49 35.30 17.77
N LYS A 92 -1.65 36.11 18.44
CA LYS A 92 -2.10 36.97 19.54
C LYS A 92 -2.91 38.12 18.93
N PHE A 93 -4.21 38.16 19.23
CA PHE A 93 -5.07 39.33 19.04
C PHE A 93 -4.67 40.46 20.00
#